data_AF-A0A0B5A1I1-F1
#
_entry.id   AF-A0A0B5A1I1-F1
#
_cell.length_a   1.000
_cell.length_b   1.000
_cell.length_c   1.000
_cell.angle_alpha   90.00
_cell.angle_beta   90.00
_cell.angle_gamma   90.00
#
_symmetry.space_group_name_H-M   'P 1'
#
loop_
_entity.id
_entity.type
_entity.pdbx_description
1 polymer ?
#
loop_
_entity_poly.entity_id
_entity_poly.type
_entity_poly.pdbx_seq_one_letter_code
_entity_poly.pdbx_strand_id
1 'polypeptide(L)'
;MYTYVKIAVFWMNKDKVISLLEYLYCKEFKPKEPEHRDIITKSIKSARFVMTYYSTMCVGAVSVGIIMPLTENFDILPTNVEYPFFDVYRSPAYEAVYIHHIYYKPATCIIDGVMDTILAAFVTSAIGQIEILAFNLRNFDLVAERQRRRDLAQNKYIEEYPAQHYVRSVLKECIRHHNCIIRYVSMIESAFSLASALQFMLSVMVLCLIGIQFLSIE
;
A
#
# COMPACT_ATOMS: atom_id res chain seq x y z
N MET A 1 15.37 14.19 3.42
CA MET A 1 14.52 14.78 4.48
C MET A 1 13.16 14.07 4.57
N TYR A 2 12.41 14.03 3.49
CA TYR A 2 11.06 13.45 3.44
C TYR A 2 10.95 11.97 3.87
N THR A 3 11.87 11.10 3.45
CA THR A 3 11.88 9.67 3.84
C THR A 3 11.97 9.49 5.36
N TYR A 4 12.74 10.36 6.04
CA TYR A 4 12.88 10.31 7.49
C TYR A 4 11.60 10.72 8.22
N VAL A 5 10.87 11.71 7.70
CA VAL A 5 9.56 12.11 8.24
C VAL A 5 8.57 10.93 8.11
N LYS A 6 8.53 10.27 6.96
CA LYS A 6 7.70 9.07 6.78
C LYS A 6 8.06 7.95 7.73
N ILE A 7 9.35 7.63 7.86
CA ILE A 7 9.81 6.59 8.78
C ILE A 7 9.37 6.92 10.21
N ALA A 8 9.53 8.17 10.64
CA ALA A 8 9.11 8.60 11.98
C ALA A 8 7.59 8.44 12.17
N VAL A 9 6.78 8.91 11.22
CA VAL A 9 5.31 8.79 11.28
C VAL A 9 4.87 7.33 11.26
N PHE A 10 5.49 6.50 10.41
CA PHE A 10 5.20 5.07 10.35
C PHE A 10 5.57 4.38 11.67
N TRP A 11 6.71 4.75 12.26
CA TRP A 11 7.15 4.20 13.54
C TRP A 11 6.22 4.60 14.69
N MET A 12 5.72 5.84 14.70
CA MET A 12 4.70 6.30 15.65
C MET A 12 3.37 5.54 15.51
N ASN A 13 3.02 5.12 14.29
CA ASN A 13 1.78 4.40 14.00
C ASN A 13 1.99 2.88 13.86
N LYS A 14 3.16 2.33 14.21
CA LYS A 14 3.51 0.92 13.97
C LYS A 14 2.47 -0.05 14.55
N ASP A 15 1.96 0.24 15.75
CA ASP A 15 1.02 -0.62 16.45
C ASP A 15 -0.34 -0.65 15.73
N LYS A 16 -0.74 0.48 15.13
CA LYS A 16 -1.94 0.55 14.27
C LYS A 16 -1.76 -0.24 12.98
N VAL A 17 -0.57 -0.18 12.37
CA VAL A 17 -0.26 -0.94 11.15
C VAL A 17 -0.23 -2.45 11.43
N ILE A 18 0.32 -2.88 12.56
CA ILE A 18 0.27 -4.28 13.00
C ILE A 18 -1.18 -4.70 13.25
N SER A 19 -1.96 -3.85 13.95
CA SER A 19 -3.38 -4.11 14.19
C SER A 19 -4.19 -4.25 12.89
N LEU A 20 -3.85 -3.50 11.84
CA LEU A 20 -4.45 -3.64 10.51
C LEU A 20 -4.16 -5.01 9.88
N LEU A 21 -2.90 -5.45 9.94
CA LEU A 21 -2.48 -6.77 9.47
C LEU A 21 -3.23 -7.87 10.20
N GLU A 22 -3.32 -7.79 11.53
CA GLU A 22 -4.06 -8.76 12.34
C GLU A 22 -5.55 -8.78 12.00
N TYR A 23 -6.16 -7.60 11.81
CA TYR A 23 -7.57 -7.48 11.48
C TYR A 23 -7.92 -8.12 10.12
N LEU A 24 -6.98 -8.13 9.17
CA LEU A 24 -7.17 -8.79 7.87
C LEU A 24 -7.43 -10.30 8.01
N TYR A 25 -6.95 -10.92 9.09
CA TYR A 25 -7.15 -12.35 9.39
C TYR A 25 -8.43 -12.65 10.17
N CYS A 26 -9.30 -11.66 10.41
CA CYS A 26 -10.58 -11.86 11.08
C CYS A 26 -11.45 -12.91 10.36
N LYS A 27 -12.36 -13.53 11.11
CA LYS A 27 -13.19 -14.64 10.60
C LYS A 27 -14.05 -14.20 9.40
N GLU A 28 -14.51 -12.97 9.42
CA GLU A 28 -15.41 -12.37 8.44
C GLU A 28 -14.76 -12.17 7.07
N PHE A 29 -13.44 -11.96 7.03
CA PHE A 29 -12.67 -11.75 5.80
C PHE A 29 -12.15 -13.05 5.17
N LYS A 30 -12.34 -14.19 5.84
CA LYS A 30 -11.93 -15.50 5.30
C LYS A 30 -12.84 -15.92 4.15
N PRO A 31 -12.26 -16.45 3.05
CA PRO A 31 -13.05 -16.92 1.92
C PRO A 31 -13.86 -18.17 2.30
N LYS A 32 -15.16 -18.15 2.00
CA LYS A 32 -16.09 -19.26 2.21
C LYS A 32 -16.44 -19.97 0.91
N GLU A 33 -16.62 -19.18 -0.16
CA GLU A 33 -16.90 -19.66 -1.50
C GLU A 33 -15.61 -19.74 -2.33
N PRO A 34 -15.54 -20.63 -3.34
CA PRO A 34 -14.41 -20.68 -4.25
C PRO A 34 -14.21 -19.33 -4.96
N GLU A 35 -15.29 -18.66 -5.35
CA GLU A 35 -15.25 -17.34 -6.01
C GLU A 35 -14.59 -16.27 -5.12
N HIS A 36 -14.71 -16.37 -3.79
CA HIS A 36 -14.04 -15.44 -2.88
C HIS A 36 -12.52 -15.59 -2.93
N ARG A 37 -12.00 -16.81 -3.15
CA ARG A 37 -10.55 -17.05 -3.27
C ARG A 37 -9.99 -16.43 -4.53
N ASP A 38 -10.74 -16.47 -5.62
CA ASP A 38 -10.35 -15.86 -6.89
C ASP A 38 -10.30 -14.34 -6.76
N ILE A 39 -11.29 -13.73 -6.10
CA ILE A 39 -11.33 -12.28 -5.80
C ILE A 39 -10.12 -11.87 -4.95
N ILE A 40 -9.82 -12.59 -3.87
CA ILE A 40 -8.64 -12.29 -3.01
C ILE A 40 -7.35 -12.44 -3.82
N THR A 41 -7.23 -13.49 -4.64
CA THR A 41 -6.05 -13.71 -5.47
C THR A 41 -5.85 -12.58 -6.47
N LYS A 42 -6.95 -12.09 -7.08
CA LYS A 42 -6.93 -10.93 -7.97
C LYS A 42 -6.49 -9.66 -7.24
N SER A 43 -7.02 -9.42 -6.04
CA SER A 43 -6.62 -8.31 -5.17
C SER A 43 -5.11 -8.36 -4.84
N ILE A 44 -4.59 -9.52 -4.44
CA ILE A 44 -3.15 -9.72 -4.18
C ILE A 44 -2.30 -9.47 -5.44
N LYS A 45 -2.74 -9.99 -6.60
CA LYS A 45 -2.05 -9.75 -7.88
C LYS A 45 -2.04 -8.27 -8.24
N SER A 46 -3.14 -7.57 -8.04
CA SER A 46 -3.24 -6.12 -8.27
C SER A 46 -2.30 -5.33 -7.35
N ALA A 47 -2.29 -5.64 -6.05
CA ALA A 47 -1.37 -5.01 -5.10
C ALA A 47 0.10 -5.24 -5.48
N ARG A 48 0.45 -6.49 -5.85
CA ARG A 48 1.80 -6.82 -6.34
C ARG A 48 2.15 -6.10 -7.63
N PHE A 49 1.21 -6.00 -8.57
CA PHE A 49 1.42 -5.27 -9.81
C PHE A 49 1.72 -3.79 -9.55
N VAL A 50 0.93 -3.13 -8.70
CA VAL A 50 1.18 -1.73 -8.28
C VAL A 50 2.55 -1.59 -7.62
N MET A 51 2.90 -2.49 -6.70
CA MET A 51 4.20 -2.48 -6.02
C MET A 51 5.37 -2.63 -7.00
N THR A 52 5.31 -3.61 -7.90
CA THR A 52 6.36 -3.86 -8.89
C THR A 52 6.50 -2.69 -9.84
N TYR A 53 5.38 -2.19 -10.39
CA TYR A 53 5.38 -1.06 -11.32
C TYR A 53 6.00 0.19 -10.67
N TYR A 54 5.54 0.55 -9.47
CA TYR A 54 6.07 1.69 -8.73
C TYR A 54 7.58 1.53 -8.43
N SER A 55 7.99 0.35 -7.97
CA SER A 55 9.40 0.05 -7.70
C SER A 55 10.28 0.15 -8.95
N THR A 56 9.81 -0.32 -10.11
CA THR A 56 10.57 -0.22 -11.36
C THR A 56 10.75 1.23 -11.82
N MET A 57 9.72 2.07 -11.66
CA MET A 57 9.79 3.50 -11.98
C MET A 57 10.80 4.21 -11.06
N CYS A 58 10.75 3.93 -9.76
CA CYS A 58 11.67 4.42 -8.74
C CYS A 58 13.13 4.06 -9.04
N VAL A 59 13.42 2.79 -9.36
CA VAL A 59 14.78 2.34 -9.73
C VAL A 59 15.28 3.05 -10.99
N GLY A 60 14.40 3.24 -12.00
CA GLY A 60 14.74 3.97 -13.21
C GLY A 60 15.15 5.42 -12.93
N ALA A 61 14.36 6.15 -12.13
CA ALA A 61 14.67 7.53 -11.75
C ALA A 61 15.99 7.65 -10.97
N VAL A 62 16.24 6.76 -10.01
CA VAL A 62 17.51 6.76 -9.25
C VAL A 62 18.71 6.45 -10.14
N SER A 63 18.55 5.52 -11.08
CA SER A 63 19.61 5.14 -12.02
C SER A 63 20.03 6.32 -12.90
N VAL A 64 19.07 7.09 -13.43
CA VAL A 64 19.36 8.33 -14.19
C VAL A 64 20.16 9.32 -13.33
N GLY A 65 19.75 9.53 -12.08
CA GLY A 65 20.46 10.44 -11.17
C GLY A 65 21.88 9.99 -10.78
N ILE A 66 22.17 8.69 -10.80
CA ILE A 66 23.52 8.16 -10.56
C ILE A 66 24.40 8.30 -11.81
N ILE A 67 23.82 8.19 -13.01
CA ILE A 67 24.54 8.26 -14.28
C ILE A 67 24.80 9.71 -14.71
N MET A 68 23.99 10.68 -14.30
CA MET A 68 24.11 12.10 -14.70
C MET A 68 25.54 12.69 -14.55
N PRO A 69 26.32 12.41 -13.49
CA PRO A 69 27.71 12.87 -13.40
C PRO A 69 28.64 12.36 -14.52
N LEU A 70 28.38 11.17 -15.08
CA LEU A 70 29.19 10.62 -16.18
C LEU A 70 29.03 11.45 -17.46
N THR A 71 27.85 12.04 -17.70
CA THR A 71 27.61 12.86 -18.89
C THR A 71 28.24 14.24 -18.79
N GLU A 72 28.54 14.69 -17.57
CA GLU A 72 29.13 15.99 -17.24
C GLU A 72 30.59 15.85 -16.77
N ASN A 73 31.31 14.81 -17.24
CA ASN A 73 32.73 14.55 -16.92
C ASN A 73 33.09 14.55 -15.42
N PHE A 74 32.15 14.19 -14.53
CA PHE A 74 32.28 14.22 -13.06
C PHE A 74 32.45 15.62 -12.45
N ASP A 75 32.14 16.68 -13.18
CA ASP A 75 32.13 18.06 -12.66
C ASP A 75 30.98 18.31 -11.66
N ILE A 76 30.02 17.38 -11.58
CA ILE A 76 28.88 17.43 -10.64
C ILE A 76 28.74 16.13 -9.85
N LEU A 77 28.10 16.22 -8.69
CA LEU A 77 27.73 15.05 -7.88
C LEU A 77 26.38 14.47 -8.34
N PRO A 78 26.09 13.18 -8.07
CA PRO A 78 24.76 12.58 -8.34
C PRO A 78 23.61 13.35 -7.70
N THR A 79 23.86 14.03 -6.59
CA THR A 79 22.96 15.00 -5.97
C THR A 79 23.75 16.28 -5.81
N ASN A 80 23.26 17.38 -6.36
CA ASN A 80 23.83 18.70 -6.10
C ASN A 80 23.58 19.07 -4.63
N VAL A 81 24.58 18.78 -3.81
CA VAL A 81 24.62 19.09 -2.37
C VAL A 81 25.95 19.78 -2.11
N GLU A 82 25.88 20.99 -1.57
CA GLU A 82 27.05 21.71 -1.09
C GLU A 82 27.41 21.24 0.32
N TYR A 83 28.69 20.92 0.51
CA TYR A 83 29.21 20.54 1.82
C TYR A 83 30.04 21.71 2.38
N PRO A 84 29.55 22.43 3.40
CA PRO A 84 30.19 23.67 3.86
C PRO A 84 31.49 23.44 4.63
N PHE A 85 31.77 22.21 5.07
CA PHE A 85 32.88 21.90 5.99
C PHE A 85 34.11 21.28 5.30
N PHE A 86 34.03 20.90 4.03
CA PHE A 86 35.17 20.34 3.28
C PHE A 86 34.95 20.43 1.76
N ASP A 87 36.05 20.51 1.01
CA ASP A 87 36.03 20.54 -0.45
C ASP A 87 35.79 19.13 -1.03
N VAL A 88 34.59 18.91 -1.55
CA VAL A 88 34.13 17.60 -2.03
C VAL A 88 34.71 17.27 -3.39
N TYR A 89 35.10 18.26 -4.19
CA TYR A 89 35.63 18.03 -5.55
C TYR A 89 37.13 17.66 -5.55
N ARG A 90 37.72 17.55 -4.36
CA ARG A 90 39.11 17.12 -4.19
C ARG A 90 39.18 15.63 -3.81
N SER A 91 40.02 14.88 -4.53
CA SER A 91 40.31 13.48 -4.19
C SER A 91 41.00 13.37 -2.82
N PRO A 92 40.62 12.43 -1.93
CA PRO A 92 39.70 11.29 -2.12
C PRO A 92 38.23 11.54 -1.67
N ALA A 93 37.86 12.78 -1.37
CA ALA A 93 36.54 13.10 -0.81
C ALA A 93 35.42 12.89 -1.83
N TYR A 94 35.66 13.24 -3.10
CA TYR A 94 34.69 13.08 -4.19
C TYR A 94 34.26 11.63 -4.32
N GLU A 95 35.24 10.72 -4.43
CA GLU A 95 35.01 9.29 -4.64
C GLU A 95 34.27 8.68 -3.46
N ALA A 96 34.61 9.06 -2.23
CA ALA A 96 33.93 8.60 -1.02
C ALA A 96 32.45 9.04 -0.99
N VAL A 97 32.16 10.32 -1.29
CA VAL A 97 30.78 10.85 -1.32
C VAL A 97 29.99 10.25 -2.49
N TYR A 98 30.64 10.02 -3.63
CA TYR A 98 30.02 9.39 -4.79
C TYR A 98 29.58 7.95 -4.49
N ILE A 99 30.46 7.14 -3.88
CA ILE A 99 30.14 5.78 -3.43
C ILE A 99 29.02 5.81 -2.38
N HIS A 100 29.05 6.78 -1.46
CA HIS A 100 27.98 6.96 -0.48
C HIS A 100 26.62 7.22 -1.16
N HIS A 101 26.57 8.11 -2.17
CA HIS A 101 25.35 8.39 -2.93
C HIS A 101 24.83 7.17 -3.71
N ILE A 102 25.71 6.35 -4.29
CA ILE A 102 25.34 5.10 -4.98
C ILE A 102 24.62 4.15 -4.02
N TYR A 103 25.03 4.09 -2.76
CA TYR A 103 24.40 3.20 -1.78
C TYR A 103 23.13 3.80 -1.15
N TYR A 104 23.21 5.05 -0.70
CA TYR A 104 22.16 5.71 0.07
C TYR A 104 20.90 6.01 -0.78
N LYS A 105 21.05 6.44 -2.05
CA LYS A 105 19.90 6.80 -2.89
C LYS A 105 18.97 5.61 -3.18
N PRO A 106 19.45 4.46 -3.67
CA PRO A 106 18.59 3.29 -3.85
C PRO A 106 17.94 2.84 -2.55
N ALA A 107 18.69 2.82 -1.44
CA ALA A 107 18.17 2.41 -0.14
C ALA A 107 17.00 3.30 0.33
N THR A 108 17.16 4.62 0.24
CA THR A 108 16.07 5.55 0.61
C THR A 108 14.88 5.48 -0.32
N CYS A 109 15.12 5.26 -1.61
CA CYS A 109 14.07 5.08 -2.61
C CYS A 109 13.27 3.79 -2.36
N ILE A 110 13.91 2.69 -1.99
CA ILE A 110 13.24 1.42 -1.64
C ILE A 110 12.36 1.61 -0.39
N ILE A 111 12.88 2.26 0.65
CA ILE A 111 12.11 2.49 1.88
C ILE A 111 10.87 3.33 1.57
N ASP A 112 11.02 4.41 0.81
CA ASP A 112 9.90 5.24 0.39
C ASP A 112 8.89 4.46 -0.47
N GLY A 113 9.42 3.68 -1.41
CA GLY A 113 8.74 2.67 -2.21
C GLY A 113 7.77 1.79 -1.41
N VAL A 114 8.31 1.15 -0.39
CA VAL A 114 7.58 0.22 0.47
C VAL A 114 6.51 0.95 1.30
N MET A 115 6.80 2.15 1.79
CA MET A 115 5.86 2.92 2.61
C MET A 115 4.64 3.39 1.82
N ASP A 116 4.77 3.71 0.54
CA ASP A 116 3.62 4.08 -0.30
C ASP A 116 2.85 2.84 -0.78
N THR A 117 3.56 1.76 -1.09
CA THR A 117 2.94 0.53 -1.60
C THR A 117 2.22 -0.28 -0.51
N ILE A 118 2.62 -0.18 0.76
CA ILE A 118 1.90 -0.84 1.87
C ILE A 118 0.49 -0.26 2.07
N LEU A 119 0.34 1.07 1.97
CA LEU A 119 -0.97 1.74 2.02
C LEU A 119 -1.84 1.26 0.85
N ALA A 120 -1.27 1.24 -0.37
CA ALA A 120 -1.97 0.73 -1.55
C ALA A 120 -2.42 -0.73 -1.34
N ALA A 121 -1.57 -1.58 -0.77
CA ALA A 121 -1.92 -2.98 -0.49
C ALA A 121 -3.09 -3.13 0.49
N PHE A 122 -3.14 -2.31 1.56
CA PHE A 122 -4.28 -2.31 2.49
C PHE A 122 -5.56 -1.83 1.83
N VAL A 123 -5.49 -0.78 1.00
CA VAL A 123 -6.63 -0.28 0.23
C VAL A 123 -7.12 -1.32 -0.79
N THR A 124 -6.22 -1.95 -1.55
CA THR A 124 -6.56 -3.03 -2.49
C THR A 124 -7.16 -4.24 -1.76
N SER A 125 -6.72 -4.52 -0.54
CA SER A 125 -7.34 -5.56 0.31
C SER A 125 -8.77 -5.18 0.72
N ALA A 126 -9.01 -3.92 1.11
CA ALA A 126 -10.35 -3.42 1.41
C ALA A 126 -11.28 -3.50 0.18
N ILE A 127 -10.78 -3.11 -1.00
CA ILE A 127 -11.49 -3.24 -2.28
C ILE A 127 -11.86 -4.71 -2.54
N GLY A 128 -10.92 -5.64 -2.32
CA GLY A 128 -11.19 -7.07 -2.46
C GLY A 128 -12.30 -7.58 -1.54
N GLN A 129 -12.36 -7.10 -0.29
CA GLN A 129 -13.45 -7.43 0.64
C GLN A 129 -14.79 -6.82 0.20
N ILE A 130 -14.78 -5.60 -0.35
CA ILE A 130 -15.98 -4.98 -0.95
C ILE A 130 -16.47 -5.79 -2.15
N GLU A 131 -15.57 -6.28 -3.02
CA GLU A 131 -15.93 -7.16 -4.14
C GLU A 131 -16.56 -8.47 -3.66
N ILE A 132 -16.03 -9.07 -2.58
CA ILE A 132 -16.63 -10.27 -1.94
C ILE A 132 -18.04 -9.96 -1.42
N LEU A 133 -18.21 -8.84 -0.73
CA LEU A 133 -19.53 -8.41 -0.24
C LEU A 133 -20.51 -8.21 -1.40
N ALA A 134 -20.07 -7.55 -2.47
CA ALA A 134 -20.88 -7.33 -3.67
C ALA A 134 -21.26 -8.66 -4.35
N PHE A 135 -20.35 -9.64 -4.40
CA PHE A 135 -20.64 -10.98 -4.90
C PHE A 135 -21.71 -11.68 -4.06
N ASN A 136 -21.60 -11.65 -2.73
CA ASN A 136 -22.57 -12.28 -1.83
C ASN A 136 -23.96 -11.62 -1.94
N LEU A 137 -24.02 -10.30 -2.10
CA LEU A 137 -25.28 -9.58 -2.27
C LEU A 137 -25.93 -9.85 -3.65
N ARG A 138 -25.13 -9.99 -4.72
CA ARG A 138 -25.64 -10.30 -6.07
C ARG A 138 -26.10 -11.74 -6.22
N ASN A 139 -25.40 -12.68 -5.57
CA ASN A 139 -25.66 -14.12 -5.68
C ASN A 139 -26.29 -14.67 -4.39
N PHE A 140 -27.11 -13.85 -3.74
CA PHE A 140 -27.61 -14.06 -2.40
C PHE A 140 -28.35 -15.40 -2.22
N ASP A 141 -29.26 -15.73 -3.13
CA ASP A 141 -30.02 -16.98 -3.09
C ASP A 141 -29.13 -18.21 -3.28
N LEU A 142 -28.15 -18.11 -4.19
CA LEU A 142 -27.19 -19.17 -4.48
C LEU A 142 -26.27 -19.44 -3.28
N VAL A 143 -25.81 -18.39 -2.60
CA VAL A 143 -25.00 -18.53 -1.38
C VAL A 143 -25.83 -19.15 -0.24
N ALA A 144 -27.10 -18.75 -0.10
CA ALA A 144 -28.00 -19.31 0.91
C ALA A 144 -28.27 -20.81 0.68
N GLU A 145 -28.50 -21.22 -0.56
CA GLU A 145 -28.71 -22.63 -0.92
C GLU A 145 -27.42 -23.46 -0.76
N ARG A 146 -26.26 -22.92 -1.13
CA ARG A 146 -24.95 -23.58 -0.88
C ARG A 146 -24.69 -23.76 0.62
N GLN A 147 -25.01 -22.76 1.43
CA GLN A 147 -24.90 -22.84 2.89
C GLN A 147 -25.80 -23.95 3.44
N ARG A 148 -27.06 -24.02 3.00
CA ARG A 148 -28.00 -25.08 3.37
C ARG A 148 -27.47 -26.47 3.03
N ARG A 149 -26.91 -26.65 1.81
CA ARG A 149 -26.31 -27.94 1.39
C ARG A 149 -25.10 -28.34 2.23
N ARG A 150 -24.27 -27.39 2.67
CA ARG A 150 -23.14 -27.67 3.57
C ARG A 150 -23.61 -28.10 4.96
N ASP A 151 -24.64 -27.43 5.49
CA ASP A 151 -25.18 -27.76 6.82
C ASP A 151 -25.89 -29.13 6.81
N LEU A 152 -26.54 -29.50 5.70
CA LEU A 152 -27.03 -30.87 5.44
C LEU A 152 -25.89 -31.89 5.45
N ALA A 153 -24.83 -31.66 4.67
CA ALA A 153 -23.71 -32.59 4.54
C ALA A 153 -22.92 -32.80 5.85
N GLN A 154 -22.96 -31.82 6.76
CA GLN A 154 -22.31 -31.90 8.08
C GLN A 154 -23.19 -32.52 9.17
N ASN A 155 -24.38 -33.06 8.84
CA ASN A 155 -25.37 -33.54 9.82
C ASN A 155 -25.69 -32.50 10.93
N LYS A 156 -25.52 -31.20 10.63
CA LYS A 156 -25.98 -30.10 11.49
C LYS A 156 -27.45 -29.78 11.26
N TYR A 157 -28.11 -30.56 10.40
CA TYR A 157 -29.50 -30.37 10.06
C TYR A 157 -30.38 -30.74 11.26
N ILE A 158 -30.90 -29.70 11.90
CA ILE A 158 -32.06 -29.80 12.79
C ILE A 158 -33.27 -29.71 11.85
N GLU A 159 -34.18 -30.68 11.91
CA GLU A 159 -35.29 -30.93 10.96
C GLU A 159 -36.29 -29.76 10.68
N GLU A 160 -36.01 -28.53 11.13
CA GLU A 160 -37.02 -27.47 11.23
C GLU A 160 -36.57 -26.06 10.78
N TYR A 161 -35.51 -25.91 9.97
CA TYR A 161 -35.17 -24.58 9.43
C TYR A 161 -35.81 -24.32 8.07
N PRO A 162 -36.78 -23.38 7.96
CA PRO A 162 -37.32 -22.96 6.66
C PRO A 162 -36.22 -22.31 5.81
N ALA A 163 -36.33 -22.37 4.48
CA ALA A 163 -35.35 -21.78 3.54
C ALA A 163 -35.05 -20.30 3.86
N GLN A 164 -36.04 -19.60 4.42
CA GLN A 164 -35.96 -18.20 4.86
C GLN A 164 -34.97 -17.96 6.02
N HIS A 165 -34.67 -18.99 6.82
CA HIS A 165 -33.64 -18.92 7.87
C HIS A 165 -32.24 -18.77 7.26
N TYR A 166 -31.92 -19.51 6.20
CA TYR A 166 -30.62 -19.43 5.52
C TYR A 166 -30.42 -18.09 4.84
N VAL A 167 -31.46 -17.58 4.18
CA VAL A 167 -31.52 -16.21 3.63
C VAL A 167 -31.21 -15.18 4.73
N ARG A 168 -31.93 -15.22 5.86
CA ARG A 168 -31.70 -14.30 6.98
C ARG A 168 -30.28 -14.42 7.55
N SER A 169 -29.75 -15.64 7.62
CA SER A 169 -28.39 -15.91 8.07
C SER A 169 -27.35 -15.26 7.15
N VAL A 170 -27.45 -15.47 5.83
CA VAL A 170 -26.55 -14.84 4.84
C VAL A 170 -26.64 -13.32 4.91
N LEU A 171 -27.85 -12.74 5.03
CA LEU A 171 -28.00 -11.29 5.17
C LEU A 171 -27.31 -10.76 6.43
N LYS A 172 -27.46 -11.45 7.57
CA LYS A 172 -26.79 -11.09 8.81
C LYS A 172 -25.26 -11.17 8.66
N GLU A 173 -24.75 -12.14 7.92
CA GLU A 173 -23.33 -12.25 7.62
C GLU A 173 -22.83 -11.12 6.71
N CYS A 174 -23.57 -10.76 5.66
CA CYS A 174 -23.25 -9.63 4.78
C CYS A 174 -23.21 -8.31 5.58
N ILE A 175 -24.18 -8.07 6.46
CA ILE A 175 -24.19 -6.87 7.32
C ILE A 175 -22.97 -6.84 8.25
N ARG A 176 -22.64 -7.98 8.88
CA ARG A 176 -21.46 -8.07 9.75
C ARG A 176 -20.17 -7.85 8.95
N HIS A 177 -20.06 -8.45 7.76
CA HIS A 177 -18.91 -8.27 6.88
C HIS A 177 -18.78 -6.79 6.45
N HIS A 178 -19.87 -6.13 6.08
CA HIS A 178 -19.89 -4.71 5.76
C HIS A 178 -19.40 -3.84 6.92
N ASN A 179 -19.90 -4.09 8.14
CA ASN A 179 -19.42 -3.39 9.34
C ASN A 179 -17.93 -3.65 9.59
N CYS A 180 -17.45 -4.87 9.33
CA CYS A 180 -16.03 -5.19 9.42
C CYS A 180 -15.18 -4.43 8.40
N ILE A 181 -15.67 -4.24 7.16
CA ILE A 181 -15.01 -3.41 6.14
C ILE A 181 -14.95 -1.95 6.59
N ILE A 182 -16.06 -1.37 7.06
CA ILE A 182 -16.08 0.03 7.53
C ILE A 182 -15.03 0.23 8.63
N ARG A 183 -15.00 -0.69 9.61
CA ARG A 183 -13.99 -0.64 10.67
C ARG A 183 -12.57 -0.75 10.13
N TYR A 184 -12.33 -1.64 9.16
CA TYR A 184 -11.02 -1.79 8.54
C TYR A 184 -10.56 -0.53 7.80
N VAL A 185 -11.45 0.10 7.02
CA VAL A 185 -11.15 1.37 6.32
C VAL A 185 -10.86 2.48 7.32
N SER A 186 -11.65 2.59 8.40
CA SER A 186 -11.39 3.57 9.47
C SER A 186 -10.03 3.35 10.15
N MET A 187 -9.62 2.09 10.34
CA MET A 187 -8.29 1.76 10.85
C MET A 187 -7.20 2.21 9.87
N ILE A 188 -7.37 2.01 8.56
CA ILE A 188 -6.43 2.47 7.52
C ILE A 188 -6.27 3.99 7.59
N GLU A 189 -7.39 4.71 7.61
CA GLU A 189 -7.40 6.17 7.72
C GLU A 189 -6.67 6.63 9.00
N SER A 190 -6.95 6.01 10.15
CA SER A 190 -6.32 6.37 11.42
C SER A 190 -4.80 6.10 11.48
N ALA A 191 -4.31 5.16 10.65
CA ALA A 191 -2.91 4.78 10.60
C ALA A 191 -2.12 5.62 9.59
N PHE A 192 -2.72 5.97 8.45
CA PHE A 192 -2.00 6.56 7.31
C PHE A 192 -2.40 8.00 6.98
N SER A 193 -3.51 8.54 7.51
CA SER A 193 -4.00 9.89 7.17
C SER A 193 -2.95 11.00 7.35
N LEU A 194 -2.24 11.00 8.48
CA LEU A 194 -1.18 11.98 8.74
C LEU A 194 -0.02 11.85 7.74
N ALA A 195 0.41 10.61 7.47
CA ALA A 195 1.48 10.34 6.51
C ALA A 195 1.08 10.82 5.10
N SER A 196 -0.15 10.53 4.67
CA SER A 196 -0.70 10.97 3.39
C SER A 196 -0.89 12.50 3.32
N ALA A 197 -1.30 13.16 4.39
CA ALA A 197 -1.42 14.62 4.41
C ALA A 197 -0.05 15.28 4.23
N LEU A 198 0.96 14.82 4.97
CA LEU A 198 2.33 15.31 4.85
C LEU A 198 2.92 15.02 3.46
N GLN A 199 2.63 13.84 2.90
CA GLN A 199 2.98 13.46 1.53
C GLN A 199 2.51 14.50 0.53
N PHE A 200 1.21 14.82 0.56
CA PHE A 200 0.60 15.74 -0.39
C PHE A 200 1.13 17.17 -0.22
N MET A 201 1.26 17.65 1.02
CA MET A 201 1.82 18.98 1.27
C MET A 201 3.25 19.12 0.74
N LEU A 202 4.12 18.14 1.00
CA LEU A 202 5.50 18.16 0.51
C LEU A 202 5.57 18.03 -1.01
N SER A 203 4.70 17.21 -1.61
CA SER A 203 4.63 17.06 -3.08
C SER A 203 4.23 18.38 -3.75
N VAL A 204 3.23 19.08 -3.21
CA VAL A 204 2.80 20.39 -3.71
C VAL A 204 3.93 21.42 -3.59
N MET A 205 4.60 21.48 -2.44
CA MET A 205 5.73 22.39 -2.23
C MET A 205 6.85 22.14 -3.25
N VAL A 206 7.22 20.88 -3.49
CA VAL A 206 8.25 20.52 -4.49
C VAL A 206 7.81 20.92 -5.89
N LEU A 207 6.56 20.64 -6.28
CA LEU A 207 6.04 21.05 -7.59
C LEU A 207 6.06 22.57 -7.78
N CYS A 208 5.72 23.34 -6.74
CA CYS A 208 5.81 24.81 -6.79
C CYS A 208 7.25 25.29 -6.94
N LEU A 209 8.20 24.74 -6.20
CA LEU A 209 9.63 25.10 -6.30
C LEU A 209 10.20 24.77 -7.68
N ILE A 210 9.86 23.59 -8.22
CA ILE A 210 10.23 23.21 -9.58
C ILE A 210 9.64 24.20 -10.59
N GLY A 211 8.36 24.56 -10.45
CA GLY A 211 7.71 25.54 -11.32
C GLY A 211 8.39 26.91 -11.30
N ILE A 212 8.78 27.40 -10.13
CA ILE A 212 9.56 28.64 -9.98
C ILE A 212 10.92 28.50 -10.67
N GLN A 213 11.62 27.39 -10.46
CA GLN A 213 12.91 27.15 -11.08
C GLN A 213 12.82 27.15 -12.61
N PHE A 214 11.80 26.50 -13.19
CA PHE A 214 11.54 26.54 -14.63
C PHE A 214 11.28 27.96 -15.14
N LEU A 215 10.46 28.74 -14.44
CA LEU A 215 10.19 30.14 -14.81
C LEU A 215 11.40 31.06 -14.65
N SER A 216 12.32 30.76 -13.75
CA SER A 216 13.55 31.54 -13.53
C SER A 216 14.69 31.25 -14.51
N ILE A 217 14.54 30.21 -15.33
CA ILE A 217 15.51 29.83 -16.36
C ILE A 217 15.24 30.60 -17.69
N GLU A 218 14.08 31.25 -17.82
CA GLU A 218 13.82 32.32 -18.80
C GLU A 218 14.33 33.68 -18.29
#